data_AF-A0A969W007-F1
#
_entry.id   AF-A0A969W007-F1
#
_cell.length_a   1.000
_cell.length_b   1.000
_cell.length_c   1.000
_cell.angle_alpha   90.00
_cell.angle_beta   90.00
_cell.angle_gamma   90.00
#
_symmetry.space_group_name_H-M   'P 1'
#
loop_
_entity.id
_entity.type
_entity.pdbx_description
1 polymer ?
#
loop_
_entity_poly.entity_id
_entity_poly.type
_entity_poly.pdbx_seq_one_letter_code
_entity_poly.pdbx_strand_id
1 'polypeptide(L)'
;MNKMLEAIATLAIEGIDYSHTEQALHDIQQETNHLWAFAQEVGLDYRLGGRVYINDLWEVLQAWYVHNGTLEVTKADNGKEKRVWHDQPRRGDKNVKAPNQVHQRFAELFPKIQKVRDTTHRGPRSGQFYLSGIALQPAEAMPFPLNHAEASAEAVSLTQSRAEAAEAIFYISGSNVQTIIDAIARLSPQDKDLIKSTLLVEDKKNSSAAEGT
;
A
#
# COMPACT_ATOMS: atom_id res chain seq x y z
N MET A 1 -25.22 -47.82 12.00
CA MET A 1 -25.79 -47.67 10.64
C MET A 1 -26.47 -46.32 10.41
N ASN A 2 -26.98 -45.64 11.45
CA ASN A 2 -27.69 -44.36 11.29
C ASN A 2 -26.84 -43.09 11.08
N LYS A 3 -25.52 -43.12 11.37
CA LYS A 3 -24.66 -41.92 11.25
C LYS A 3 -24.58 -41.33 9.84
N MET A 4 -24.76 -42.16 8.80
CA MET A 4 -24.74 -41.69 7.41
C MET A 4 -26.01 -40.90 7.06
N LEU A 5 -27.17 -41.33 7.55
CA LEU A 5 -28.44 -40.63 7.35
C LEU A 5 -28.47 -39.31 8.14
N GLU A 6 -27.88 -39.32 9.33
CA GLU A 6 -27.69 -38.13 10.15
C GLU A 6 -26.79 -37.11 9.47
N ALA A 7 -25.62 -37.55 8.95
CA ALA A 7 -24.70 -36.68 8.22
C ALA A 7 -25.32 -36.07 6.95
N ILE A 8 -26.16 -36.82 6.22
CA ILE A 8 -26.88 -36.30 5.05
C ILE A 8 -27.93 -35.27 5.46
N ALA A 9 -28.66 -35.49 6.56
CA ALA A 9 -29.63 -34.54 7.09
C ALA A 9 -28.95 -33.26 7.59
N THR A 10 -27.81 -33.38 8.28
CA THR A 10 -27.00 -32.26 8.73
C THR A 10 -26.45 -31.46 7.54
N LEU A 11 -25.90 -32.12 6.51
CA LEU A 11 -25.44 -31.43 5.28
C LEU A 11 -26.58 -30.75 4.52
N ALA A 12 -27.79 -31.32 4.53
CA ALA A 12 -28.97 -30.71 3.91
C ALA A 12 -29.47 -29.47 4.68
N ILE A 13 -29.24 -29.40 5.99
CA ILE A 13 -29.63 -28.27 6.85
C ILE A 13 -28.55 -27.18 6.84
N GLU A 14 -27.28 -27.56 7.04
CA GLU A 14 -26.14 -26.63 7.15
C GLU A 14 -25.64 -26.16 5.78
N GLY A 15 -25.92 -26.93 4.72
CA GLY A 15 -25.40 -26.68 3.39
C GLY A 15 -23.91 -27.01 3.28
N ILE A 16 -23.37 -26.89 2.07
CA ILE A 16 -21.92 -26.96 1.85
C ILE A 16 -21.38 -25.55 2.07
N ASP A 17 -20.43 -25.38 2.99
CA ASP A 17 -19.73 -24.13 3.18
C ASP A 17 -18.73 -23.90 2.02
N TYR A 18 -19.03 -22.90 1.18
CA TYR A 18 -18.19 -22.51 0.05
C TYR A 18 -17.21 -21.38 0.39
N SER A 19 -17.18 -20.89 1.63
CA SER A 19 -16.34 -19.76 2.05
C SER A 19 -14.87 -19.94 1.67
N HIS A 20 -14.32 -21.14 1.87
CA HIS A 20 -12.94 -21.46 1.49
C HIS A 20 -12.69 -21.41 -0.02
N THR A 21 -13.66 -21.84 -0.82
CA THR A 21 -13.54 -21.79 -2.28
C THR A 21 -13.70 -20.38 -2.82
N GLU A 22 -14.54 -19.55 -2.18
CA GLU A 22 -14.70 -18.14 -2.52
C GLU A 22 -13.43 -17.35 -2.19
N GLN A 23 -12.83 -17.61 -1.03
CA GLN A 23 -11.57 -16.98 -0.63
C GLN A 23 -10.43 -17.38 -1.57
N ALA A 24 -10.30 -18.67 -1.90
CA ALA A 24 -9.31 -19.12 -2.87
C ALA A 24 -9.51 -18.50 -4.26
N LEU A 25 -10.76 -18.35 -4.72
CA LEU A 25 -11.07 -17.67 -5.98
C LEU A 25 -10.67 -16.20 -5.95
N HIS A 26 -10.92 -15.53 -4.83
CA HIS A 26 -10.59 -14.14 -4.64
C HIS A 26 -9.08 -13.89 -4.61
N ASP A 27 -8.32 -14.77 -3.94
CA ASP A 27 -6.86 -14.73 -3.92
C ASP A 27 -6.28 -14.91 -5.33
N ILE A 28 -6.79 -15.87 -6.10
CA ILE A 28 -6.42 -16.06 -7.52
C ILE A 28 -6.74 -14.81 -8.34
N GLN A 29 -7.87 -14.14 -8.10
CA GLN A 29 -8.25 -12.93 -8.83
C GLN A 29 -7.30 -11.77 -8.52
N GLN A 30 -6.86 -11.61 -7.28
CA GLN A 30 -5.87 -10.60 -6.89
C GLN A 30 -4.49 -10.89 -7.49
N GLU A 31 -4.01 -12.13 -7.45
CA GLU A 31 -2.73 -12.52 -8.05
C GLU A 31 -2.70 -12.31 -9.57
N THR A 32 -3.87 -12.40 -10.21
CA THR A 32 -3.97 -12.35 -11.66
C THR A 32 -4.19 -10.96 -12.23
N ASN A 33 -4.72 -10.01 -11.44
CA ASN A 33 -5.05 -8.66 -11.89
C ASN A 33 -4.94 -7.64 -10.73
N HIS A 34 -4.00 -6.70 -10.85
CA HIS A 34 -3.77 -5.63 -9.88
C HIS A 34 -5.00 -4.72 -9.65
N LEU A 35 -5.91 -4.61 -10.63
CA LEU A 35 -7.10 -3.80 -10.49
C LEU A 35 -8.11 -4.40 -9.51
N TRP A 36 -8.06 -5.72 -9.25
CA TRP A 36 -8.83 -6.32 -8.16
C TRP A 36 -8.31 -5.88 -6.80
N ALA A 37 -6.99 -5.83 -6.60
CA ALA A 37 -6.39 -5.31 -5.39
C ALA A 37 -6.76 -3.83 -5.18
N PHE A 38 -6.64 -3.01 -6.24
CA PHE A 38 -7.10 -1.61 -6.23
C PHE A 38 -8.57 -1.48 -5.83
N ALA A 39 -9.47 -2.28 -6.44
CA ALA A 39 -10.90 -2.17 -6.18
C ALA A 39 -11.23 -2.46 -4.72
N GLN A 40 -10.52 -3.38 -4.08
CA GLN A 40 -10.74 -3.72 -2.67
C GLN A 40 -10.19 -2.68 -1.72
N GLU A 41 -8.97 -2.21 -1.94
CA GLU A 41 -8.33 -1.20 -1.09
C GLU A 41 -9.11 0.13 -1.09
N VAL A 42 -9.68 0.49 -2.24
CA VAL A 42 -10.44 1.73 -2.43
C VAL A 42 -11.94 1.53 -2.12
N GLY A 43 -12.37 0.29 -1.85
CA GLY A 43 -13.77 -0.04 -1.62
C GLY A 43 -14.66 0.25 -2.83
N LEU A 44 -14.13 0.06 -4.04
CA LEU A 44 -14.89 0.14 -5.28
C LEU A 44 -15.72 -1.13 -5.46
N ASP A 45 -17.04 -1.00 -5.33
CA ASP A 45 -17.96 -2.12 -5.45
C ASP A 45 -19.20 -1.76 -6.27
N TYR A 46 -19.96 -2.78 -6.67
CA TYR A 46 -21.24 -2.63 -7.32
C TYR A 46 -22.23 -1.90 -6.43
N ARG A 47 -22.77 -0.79 -6.94
CA ARG A 47 -23.81 -0.03 -6.24
C ARG A 47 -24.90 0.38 -7.21
N LEU A 48 -26.13 0.00 -6.90
CA LEU A 48 -27.31 0.41 -7.66
C LEU A 48 -27.45 1.94 -7.60
N GLY A 49 -27.51 2.58 -8.77
CA GLY A 49 -27.52 4.05 -8.88
C GLY A 49 -26.18 4.72 -8.57
N GLY A 50 -25.12 3.94 -8.30
CA GLY A 50 -23.76 4.44 -8.18
C GLY A 50 -23.26 5.03 -9.50
N ARG A 51 -22.53 6.14 -9.39
CA ARG A 51 -21.87 6.78 -10.51
C ARG A 51 -20.47 7.21 -10.09
N VAL A 52 -19.48 6.90 -10.92
CA VAL A 52 -18.10 7.37 -10.75
C VAL A 52 -17.61 7.96 -12.06
N TYR A 53 -17.11 9.19 -12.03
CA TYR A 53 -16.56 9.82 -13.22
C TYR A 53 -15.24 9.16 -13.61
N ILE A 54 -15.02 9.01 -14.92
CA ILE A 54 -13.83 8.30 -15.44
C ILE A 54 -12.53 9.02 -15.04
N ASN A 55 -12.54 10.35 -15.03
CA ASN A 55 -11.37 11.15 -14.64
C ASN A 55 -11.06 10.97 -13.16
N ASP A 56 -12.06 11.15 -12.28
CA ASP A 56 -11.92 10.95 -10.84
C ASP A 56 -11.39 9.53 -10.52
N LEU A 57 -11.94 8.50 -11.18
CA LEU A 57 -11.48 7.12 -10.98
C LEU A 57 -10.02 6.94 -11.43
N TRP A 58 -9.62 7.57 -12.52
CA TRP A 58 -8.25 7.52 -13.01
C TRP A 58 -7.27 8.26 -12.08
N GLU A 59 -7.67 9.39 -11.50
CA GLU A 59 -6.86 10.13 -10.53
C GLU A 59 -6.61 9.31 -9.26
N VAL A 60 -7.65 8.65 -8.73
CA VAL A 60 -7.52 7.72 -7.58
C VAL A 60 -6.60 6.55 -7.95
N LEU A 61 -6.77 5.97 -9.13
CA LEU A 61 -5.91 4.88 -9.62
C LEU A 61 -4.46 5.32 -9.81
N GLN A 62 -4.24 6.56 -10.28
CA GLN A 62 -2.90 7.12 -10.42
C GLN A 62 -2.22 7.29 -9.06
N ALA A 63 -2.94 7.81 -8.05
CA ALA A 63 -2.41 7.92 -6.69
C ALA A 63 -2.02 6.55 -6.11
N TRP A 64 -2.86 5.54 -6.35
CA TRP A 64 -2.58 4.16 -5.96
C TRP A 64 -1.33 3.60 -6.67
N TYR A 65 -1.15 3.84 -7.97
CA TYR A 65 0.05 3.41 -8.69
C TYR A 65 1.33 4.06 -8.17
N VAL A 66 1.26 5.32 -7.72
CA VAL A 66 2.42 5.98 -7.09
C VAL A 66 2.72 5.36 -5.74
N HIS A 67 1.69 5.08 -4.94
CA HIS A 67 1.86 4.44 -3.63
C HIS A 67 2.47 3.03 -3.75
N ASN A 68 1.99 2.23 -4.70
CA ASN A 68 2.45 0.86 -4.92
C ASN A 68 3.77 0.79 -5.71
N GLY A 69 4.36 1.93 -6.07
CA GLY A 69 5.61 1.96 -6.86
C GLY A 69 5.45 1.45 -8.29
N THR A 70 4.23 1.35 -8.82
CA THR A 70 3.99 1.02 -10.24
C THR A 70 4.26 2.23 -11.15
N LEU A 71 4.05 3.44 -10.63
CA LEU A 71 4.26 4.69 -11.33
C LEU A 71 5.25 5.58 -10.56
N GLU A 72 6.38 5.86 -11.18
CA GLU A 72 7.31 6.88 -10.70
C GLU A 72 7.16 8.16 -11.52
N VAL A 73 6.88 9.27 -10.84
CA VAL A 73 6.79 10.58 -11.45
C VAL A 73 8.07 11.35 -11.12
N THR A 74 9.02 11.36 -12.06
CA THR A 74 10.25 12.16 -11.93
C THR A 74 10.04 13.52 -12.58
N LYS A 75 10.27 14.60 -11.85
CA LYS A 75 10.32 15.95 -12.44
C LYS A 75 11.68 16.13 -13.09
N ALA A 76 11.71 16.28 -14.42
CA ALA A 76 12.94 16.62 -15.12
C ALA A 76 13.23 18.13 -14.96
N ASP A 77 14.50 18.53 -15.07
CA ASP A 77 14.98 19.91 -14.92
C ASP A 77 14.29 20.93 -15.85
N ASN A 78 13.66 20.44 -16.93
CA ASN A 78 12.88 21.24 -17.88
C ASN A 78 11.40 21.45 -17.48
N GLY A 79 11.02 21.18 -16.23
CA GLY A 79 9.64 21.33 -15.73
C GLY A 79 8.64 20.34 -16.35
N LYS A 80 9.11 19.35 -17.11
CA LYS A 80 8.29 18.29 -17.71
C LYS A 80 8.32 17.06 -16.80
N GLU A 81 7.14 16.57 -16.44
CA GLU A 81 6.98 15.34 -15.68
C GLU A 81 7.27 14.12 -16.56
N LYS A 82 8.25 13.32 -16.17
CA LYS A 82 8.52 12.02 -16.79
C LYS A 82 7.82 10.96 -15.94
N ARG A 83 6.90 10.22 -16.58
CA ARG A 83 6.19 9.09 -15.97
C ARG A 83 6.90 7.81 -16.36
N VAL A 84 7.56 7.17 -15.41
CA VAL A 84 8.18 5.86 -15.56
C VAL A 84 7.19 4.82 -15.05
N TRP A 85 6.77 3.91 -15.93
CA TRP A 85 5.83 2.84 -15.61
C TRP A 85 6.62 1.56 -15.42
N HIS A 86 6.47 0.93 -14.27
CA HIS A 86 7.01 -0.40 -14.00
C HIS A 86 6.02 -1.47 -14.50
N ASP A 87 6.56 -2.55 -15.05
CA ASP A 87 5.74 -3.66 -15.53
C ASP A 87 5.19 -4.46 -14.34
N GLN A 88 3.94 -4.91 -14.48
CA GLN A 88 3.33 -5.78 -13.47
C GLN A 88 4.03 -7.15 -13.46
N PRO A 89 3.98 -7.88 -12.33
CA PRO A 89 4.54 -9.23 -12.22
C PRO A 89 4.05 -10.17 -13.32
N ARG A 90 2.83 -9.93 -13.81
CA ARG A 90 2.19 -10.72 -14.85
C ARG A 90 2.11 -9.95 -16.16
N ARG A 91 2.72 -10.50 -17.22
CA ARG A 91 2.75 -9.89 -18.58
C ARG A 91 1.37 -9.62 -19.19
N GLY A 92 0.36 -10.41 -18.80
CA GLY A 92 -1.03 -10.23 -19.27
C GLY A 92 -1.75 -9.06 -18.62
N ASP A 93 -1.26 -8.60 -17.48
CA ASP A 93 -1.86 -7.56 -16.68
C ASP A 93 -1.22 -6.20 -17.02
N LYS A 94 -1.99 -5.32 -17.67
CA LYS A 94 -1.47 -4.07 -18.24
C LYS A 94 -1.95 -2.88 -17.45
N ASN A 95 -1.02 -2.00 -17.09
CA ASN A 95 -1.31 -0.74 -16.41
C ASN A 95 -2.25 0.17 -17.22
N VAL A 96 -3.10 0.89 -16.50
CA VAL A 96 -4.00 1.91 -17.06
C VAL A 96 -3.26 3.25 -17.14
N LYS A 97 -2.77 3.60 -18.33
CA LYS A 97 -1.92 4.78 -18.53
C LYS A 97 -2.70 6.07 -18.72
N ALA A 98 -3.97 5.98 -19.12
CA ALA A 98 -4.80 7.13 -19.47
C ALA A 98 -6.29 6.90 -19.15
N PRO A 99 -7.07 7.97 -18.91
CA PRO A 99 -8.50 7.88 -18.55
C PRO A 99 -9.34 7.12 -19.58
N ASN A 100 -9.01 7.19 -20.87
CA ASN A 100 -9.73 6.49 -21.93
C ASN A 100 -9.66 4.95 -21.81
N GLN A 101 -8.64 4.41 -21.15
CA GLN A 101 -8.44 2.98 -20.95
C GLN A 101 -9.24 2.43 -19.76
N VAL A 102 -9.68 3.30 -18.84
CA VAL A 102 -10.40 2.94 -17.62
C VAL A 102 -11.64 2.12 -17.95
N HIS A 103 -12.54 2.61 -18.80
CA HIS A 103 -13.77 1.89 -19.11
C HIS A 103 -13.52 0.46 -19.62
N GLN A 104 -12.58 0.29 -20.55
CA GLN A 104 -12.29 -1.02 -21.13
C GLN A 104 -11.82 -2.02 -20.06
N ARG A 105 -10.98 -1.57 -19.13
CA ARG A 105 -10.41 -2.40 -18.06
C ARG A 105 -11.38 -2.69 -16.94
N PHE A 106 -12.11 -1.67 -16.51
CA PHE A 106 -13.12 -1.84 -15.46
C PHE A 106 -14.33 -2.64 -15.95
N ALA A 107 -14.60 -2.71 -17.26
CA ALA A 107 -15.63 -3.60 -17.80
C ALA A 107 -15.25 -5.09 -17.72
N GLU A 108 -13.95 -5.42 -17.70
CA GLU A 108 -13.47 -6.80 -17.49
C GLU A 108 -13.71 -7.24 -16.03
N LEU A 109 -13.56 -6.32 -15.08
CA LEU A 109 -13.78 -6.56 -13.64
C LEU A 109 -15.27 -6.51 -13.28
N PHE A 110 -15.96 -5.52 -13.82
CA PHE A 110 -17.35 -5.22 -13.51
C PHE A 110 -18.24 -5.33 -14.76
N PRO A 111 -18.62 -6.54 -15.22
CA PRO A 111 -19.41 -6.74 -16.44
C PRO A 111 -20.72 -5.94 -16.55
N LYS A 112 -21.30 -5.51 -15.42
CA LYS A 112 -22.58 -4.79 -15.39
C LYS A 112 -22.44 -3.26 -15.54
N ILE A 113 -21.23 -2.72 -15.61
CA ILE A 113 -21.04 -1.27 -15.72
C ILE A 113 -21.43 -0.75 -17.09
N GLN A 114 -21.88 0.50 -17.14
CA GLN A 114 -22.13 1.19 -18.40
C GLN A 114 -21.44 2.55 -18.41
N LYS A 115 -20.80 2.87 -19.54
CA LYS A 115 -20.26 4.20 -19.79
C LYS A 115 -21.38 5.12 -20.28
N VAL A 116 -21.74 6.09 -19.46
CA VAL A 116 -22.78 7.08 -19.77
C VAL A 116 -22.15 8.47 -19.83
N ARG A 117 -22.62 9.29 -20.77
CA ARG A 117 -22.24 10.71 -20.85
C ARG A 117 -23.18 11.53 -19.97
N ASP A 118 -22.61 12.40 -19.15
CA ASP A 118 -23.39 13.36 -18.37
C ASP A 118 -23.95 14.43 -19.30
N THR A 119 -25.27 14.40 -19.51
CA THR A 119 -25.99 15.36 -20.35
C THR A 119 -26.64 16.49 -19.53
N THR A 120 -26.31 16.61 -18.24
CA THR A 120 -26.88 17.63 -17.37
C THR A 120 -26.50 19.02 -17.88
N HIS A 121 -27.46 19.75 -18.46
CA HIS A 121 -27.22 20.95 -19.27
C HIS A 121 -26.64 22.16 -18.52
N ARG A 122 -26.52 22.07 -17.19
CA ARG A 122 -26.05 23.17 -16.32
C ARG A 122 -25.17 22.71 -15.14
N GLY A 123 -24.59 21.51 -15.21
CA GLY A 123 -23.74 20.96 -14.16
C GLY A 123 -22.24 21.28 -14.37
N PRO A 124 -21.43 21.38 -13.30
CA PRO A 124 -19.98 21.60 -13.41
C PRO A 124 -19.24 20.47 -14.14
N ARG A 125 -19.85 19.27 -14.22
CA ARG A 125 -19.30 18.08 -14.87
C ARG A 125 -20.06 17.69 -16.15
N SER A 126 -20.85 18.63 -16.69
CA SER A 126 -21.59 18.44 -17.94
C SER A 126 -20.65 18.02 -19.08
N GLY A 127 -21.06 17.03 -19.85
CA GLY A 127 -20.31 16.51 -20.99
C GLY A 127 -19.23 15.48 -20.66
N GLN A 128 -18.92 15.24 -19.39
CA GLN A 128 -17.97 14.21 -18.95
C GLN A 128 -18.60 12.81 -19.02
N PHE A 129 -17.76 11.77 -19.06
CA PHE A 129 -18.19 10.38 -19.01
C PHE A 129 -18.06 9.84 -17.59
N TYR A 130 -19.07 9.09 -17.16
CA TYR A 130 -19.07 8.34 -15.91
C TYR A 130 -19.43 6.88 -16.15
N LEU A 131 -19.02 6.04 -15.21
CA LEU A 131 -19.39 4.64 -15.13
C LEU A 131 -20.57 4.51 -14.18
N SER A 132 -21.68 3.96 -14.65
CA SER A 132 -22.86 3.64 -13.83
C SER A 132 -22.77 2.21 -13.31
N GLY A 133 -23.36 1.99 -12.13
CA GLY A 133 -23.43 0.67 -11.49
C GLY A 133 -22.29 0.36 -10.52
N ILE A 134 -21.32 1.26 -10.38
CA ILE A 134 -20.25 1.21 -9.38
C ILE A 134 -20.22 2.49 -8.57
N ALA A 135 -19.75 2.39 -7.34
CA ALA A 135 -19.47 3.54 -6.49
C ALA A 135 -18.21 3.30 -5.67
N LEU A 136 -17.46 4.37 -5.44
CA LEU A 136 -16.42 4.39 -4.41
C LEU A 136 -17.11 4.44 -3.04
N GLN A 137 -16.56 3.74 -2.04
CA GLN A 137 -16.98 3.95 -0.67
C GLN A 137 -16.71 5.42 -0.24
N PRO A 138 -17.54 6.00 0.64
CA PRO A 138 -17.34 7.36 1.11
C PRO A 138 -15.94 7.50 1.74
N ALA A 139 -15.32 8.66 1.49
CA ALA A 139 -13.89 8.95 1.71
C ALA A 139 -13.35 8.75 3.13
N GLU A 140 -14.20 8.43 4.11
CA GLU A 140 -13.81 8.10 5.49
C GLU A 140 -12.91 6.85 5.59
N ALA A 141 -12.92 5.99 4.56
CA ALA A 141 -12.13 4.76 4.50
C ALA A 141 -11.04 4.76 3.42
N MET A 142 -10.76 5.89 2.75
CA MET A 142 -9.72 5.95 1.71
C MET A 142 -8.33 6.06 2.37
N PRO A 143 -7.43 5.08 2.21
CA PRO A 143 -6.08 5.16 2.78
C PRO A 143 -5.19 6.19 2.07
N PHE A 144 -5.65 6.80 0.96
CA PHE A 144 -4.86 7.71 0.13
C PHE A 144 -5.54 9.08 -0.01
N PRO A 145 -4.93 10.16 0.51
CA PRO A 145 -5.46 11.50 0.34
C PRO A 145 -5.30 11.96 -1.13
N LEU A 146 -6.40 12.39 -1.75
CA LEU A 146 -6.47 12.94 -3.11
C LEU A 146 -5.82 14.34 -3.28
N ASN A 147 -5.09 14.86 -2.27
CA ASN A 147 -4.54 16.21 -2.29
C ASN A 147 -3.14 16.27 -2.94
N HIS A 148 -3.10 16.49 -4.26
CA HIS A 148 -1.86 16.80 -5.00
C HIS A 148 -1.23 18.17 -4.69
N ALA A 149 -1.81 18.99 -3.80
CA ALA A 149 -1.24 20.28 -3.41
C ALA A 149 -0.44 20.23 -2.09
N GLU A 150 -0.78 19.34 -1.16
CA GLU A 150 -0.19 19.34 0.19
C GLU A 150 0.75 18.14 0.44
N ALA A 151 0.56 17.03 -0.28
CA ALA A 151 1.42 15.85 -0.17
C ALA A 151 2.87 16.10 -0.64
N SER A 152 3.10 17.15 -1.45
CA SER A 152 4.46 17.54 -1.87
C SER A 152 5.23 18.33 -0.82
N ALA A 153 4.56 18.94 0.16
CA ALA A 153 5.23 19.73 1.20
C ALA A 153 5.58 18.84 2.41
N GLU A 154 4.70 17.90 2.77
CA GLU A 154 4.91 17.00 3.90
C GLU A 154 5.85 15.82 3.57
N ALA A 155 5.79 15.26 2.35
CA ALA A 155 6.73 14.21 1.95
C ALA A 155 8.16 14.74 1.77
N VAL A 156 8.30 16.01 1.35
CA VAL A 156 9.61 16.67 1.24
C VAL A 156 10.13 17.09 2.62
N SER A 157 9.28 17.56 3.53
CA SER A 157 9.72 17.90 4.90
C SER A 157 10.13 16.66 5.71
N LEU A 158 9.43 15.52 5.56
CA LEU A 158 9.80 14.28 6.24
C LEU A 158 11.07 13.64 5.64
N THR A 159 11.27 13.70 4.34
CA THR A 159 12.49 13.16 3.70
C THR A 159 13.70 14.04 3.93
N GLN A 160 13.52 15.36 4.01
CA GLN A 160 14.59 16.32 4.31
C GLN A 160 14.99 16.27 5.80
N SER A 161 14.02 16.14 6.71
CA SER A 161 14.26 15.88 8.15
C SER A 161 14.95 14.53 8.39
N ARG A 162 14.59 13.48 7.65
CA ARG A 162 15.20 12.15 7.79
C ARG A 162 16.61 12.07 7.17
N ALA A 163 16.90 12.87 6.15
CA ALA A 163 18.24 13.00 5.57
C ALA A 163 19.18 13.81 6.48
N GLU A 164 18.70 14.92 7.07
CA GLU A 164 19.48 15.73 8.03
C GLU A 164 19.73 14.98 9.35
N ALA A 165 18.78 14.17 9.83
CA ALA A 165 18.97 13.31 10.98
C ALA A 165 20.00 12.18 10.72
N ALA A 166 20.08 11.66 9.48
CA ALA A 166 21.07 10.66 9.11
C ALA A 166 22.50 11.24 9.00
N GLU A 167 22.66 12.48 8.50
CA GLU A 167 23.95 13.16 8.48
C GLU A 167 24.43 13.56 9.89
N ALA A 168 23.52 13.97 10.78
CA ALA A 168 23.87 14.26 12.17
C ALA A 168 24.33 13.00 12.94
N ILE A 169 23.68 11.85 12.71
CA ILE A 169 24.09 10.57 13.33
C ILE A 169 25.45 10.11 12.78
N PHE A 170 25.72 10.32 11.50
CA PHE A 170 27.02 9.98 10.90
C PHE A 170 28.17 10.85 11.44
N TYR A 171 27.94 12.15 11.67
CA TYR A 171 28.96 13.06 12.21
C TYR A 171 29.21 12.87 13.73
N ILE A 172 28.19 12.48 14.49
CA ILE A 172 28.32 12.19 15.93
C ILE A 172 29.00 10.83 16.17
N SER A 173 28.80 9.85 15.28
CA SER A 173 29.39 8.50 15.39
C SER A 173 30.89 8.45 15.06
N GLY A 174 31.36 9.26 14.08
CA GLY A 174 32.75 9.19 13.60
C GLY A 174 33.80 9.82 14.53
N SER A 175 33.44 10.84 15.31
CA SER A 175 34.43 11.63 16.08
C SER A 175 34.64 11.14 17.51
N ASN A 176 33.61 10.56 18.14
CA ASN A 176 33.67 10.16 19.55
C ASN A 176 34.11 8.71 19.76
N VAL A 177 33.86 7.80 18.81
CA VAL A 177 34.28 6.39 18.97
C VAL A 177 35.80 6.28 18.93
N GLN A 178 36.48 7.02 18.05
CA GLN A 178 37.94 6.96 17.95
C GLN A 178 38.64 7.60 19.16
N THR A 179 38.09 8.69 19.72
CA THR A 179 38.60 9.28 20.97
C THR A 179 38.35 8.39 22.18
N ILE A 180 37.23 7.68 22.23
CA ILE A 180 36.96 6.68 23.27
C ILE A 180 37.91 5.47 23.13
N ILE A 181 38.16 4.99 21.91
CA ILE A 181 39.14 3.91 21.66
C ILE A 181 40.55 4.33 22.06
N ASP A 182 40.98 5.54 21.69
CA ASP A 182 42.31 6.07 22.03
C ASP A 182 42.44 6.36 23.55
N ALA A 183 41.36 6.77 24.21
CA ALA A 183 41.31 6.94 25.67
C ALA A 183 41.41 5.59 26.39
N ILE A 184 40.69 4.56 25.91
CA ILE A 184 40.76 3.20 26.47
C ILE A 184 42.14 2.58 26.24
N ALA A 185 42.78 2.84 25.09
CA ALA A 185 44.13 2.36 24.80
C ALA A 185 45.18 2.88 25.80
N ARG A 186 45.00 4.11 26.32
CA ARG A 186 45.91 4.79 27.27
C ARG A 186 45.70 4.40 28.74
N LEU A 187 44.67 3.62 29.08
CA LEU A 187 44.41 3.17 30.44
C LEU A 187 45.39 2.08 30.90
N SER A 188 45.68 2.09 32.21
CA SER A 188 46.49 1.07 32.91
C SER A 188 45.88 -0.33 32.77
N PRO A 189 46.69 -1.41 32.77
CA PRO A 189 46.18 -2.78 32.65
C PRO A 189 45.10 -3.13 33.69
N GLN A 190 45.19 -2.55 34.91
CA GLN A 190 44.25 -2.81 36.00
C GLN A 190 42.86 -2.21 35.74
N ASP A 191 42.77 -1.07 35.03
CA ASP A 191 41.50 -0.40 34.72
C ASP A 191 40.77 -1.05 33.54
N LYS A 192 41.54 -1.65 32.62
CA LYS A 192 41.01 -2.40 31.46
C LYS A 192 40.27 -3.66 31.88
N ASP A 193 40.71 -4.33 32.95
CA ASP A 193 40.05 -5.53 33.48
C ASP A 193 38.75 -5.20 34.23
N LEU A 194 38.68 -4.04 34.92
CA LEU A 194 37.45 -3.56 35.56
C LEU A 194 36.35 -3.24 34.53
N ILE A 195 36.70 -2.59 33.42
CA ILE A 195 35.75 -2.25 32.35
C ILE A 195 35.23 -3.52 31.65
N LYS A 196 36.12 -4.50 31.37
CA LYS A 196 35.71 -5.80 30.81
C LYS A 196 34.76 -6.56 31.75
N SER A 197 35.02 -6.53 33.05
CA SER A 197 34.16 -7.20 34.03
C SER A 197 32.78 -6.56 34.13
N THR A 198 32.68 -5.23 34.02
CA THR A 198 31.39 -4.52 34.06
C THR A 198 30.56 -4.78 32.81
N LEU A 199 31.18 -4.74 31.62
CA LEU A 199 30.48 -5.00 30.35
C LEU A 199 30.01 -6.46 30.22
N LEU A 200 30.78 -7.43 30.72
CA LEU A 200 30.39 -8.86 30.70
C LEU A 200 29.34 -9.23 31.76
N VAL A 201 29.14 -8.41 32.79
CA VAL A 201 28.11 -8.62 33.81
C VAL A 201 26.72 -8.20 33.31
N GLU A 202 26.63 -7.20 32.43
CA GLU A 202 25.34 -6.76 31.88
C GLU A 202 24.73 -7.78 30.91
N ASP A 203 25.55 -8.53 30.14
CA ASP A 203 25.06 -9.59 29.26
C ASP A 203 24.39 -10.76 30.00
N LYS A 204 24.85 -11.09 31.21
CA LYS A 204 24.22 -12.15 32.03
C LYS A 204 22.89 -11.72 32.64
N LYS A 205 22.67 -10.42 32.86
CA LYS A 205 21.43 -9.90 33.45
C LYS A 205 20.30 -9.79 32.42
N ASN A 206 20.63 -9.56 31.15
CA ASN A 206 19.65 -9.54 30.05
C ASN A 206 19.26 -10.93 29.52
N SER A 207 20.10 -11.96 29.70
CA SER A 207 19.77 -13.34 29.29
C SER A 207 18.87 -14.08 30.29
N SER A 208 18.69 -13.59 31.53
CA SER A 208 17.80 -14.23 32.52
C SER A 208 16.41 -13.56 32.63
N ALA A 209 16.13 -12.55 31.81
CA ALA A 209 14.83 -11.86 31.78
C ALA A 209 13.93 -12.30 30.60
N ALA A 210 14.39 -13.23 29.75
CA ALA A 210 13.67 -13.70 28.56
C ALA A 210 13.05 -15.12 28.70
N GLU A 211 13.21 -15.78 29.84
CA GLU A 211 12.51 -17.04 30.18
C GLU A 211 11.80 -16.87 31.52
N GLY A 212 10.55 -16.40 31.49
CA GLY A 212 9.67 -16.44 32.67
C GLY A 212 8.81 -15.19 32.87
N THR A 213 7.90 -14.88 31.94
CA THR A 213 6.53 -14.49 32.29
C THR A 213 5.61 -14.74 31.10
#